data_AF-A0A829EQX9-F1
#
_entry.id   AF-A0A829EQX9-F1
#
_cell.length_a   1.000
_cell.length_b   1.000
_cell.length_c   1.000
_cell.angle_alpha   90.00
_cell.angle_beta   90.00
_cell.angle_gamma   90.00
#
_symmetry.space_group_name_H-M   'P 1'
#
loop_
_entity.id
_entity.type
_entity.pdbx_description
1 polymer ?
#
loop_
_entity_poly.entity_id
_entity_poly.type
_entity_poly.pdbx_seq_one_letter_code
_entity_poly.pdbx_strand_id
1 'polypeptide(L)'
;MGNNSIYTPEMQNKIKRLVGLGWMTRGKLDSFSTIKYLLMDIYRQNKQTGIHFLGYDKPEDAPFFVPSSAYRASTSGSMYNLDLFEEGAKMIEYDFNEAYSRIMRNYPLPSNTYLKAKYNTDQAILRAINRPKVRPYENLRTYMFFLVNFEGTAKEGTYANPKSQSMFADYGENPKTANEPIWLSEIELTLILDYYDIKEMEVLDSHTFLTKKGLLKEYFERIEPLKTDPDTLKLYKNLRTKVFGAIGQKSLREGETSTFDKYSMYNRAYSSMVAGVFRDRMVRYEQKYVHSAYGLLKIRTDGLYFRSEVPEFEELYKLGVVKKKVHTISKEEVEKALEFKNKGFENKGSFGKSKDEVKGVVIDDDFEFDFD
;
A
#
# COMPACT_ATOMS: atom_id res chain seq x y z
N MET A 1 -9.48 25.92 10.20
CA MET A 1 -10.53 26.16 9.19
C MET A 1 -9.89 26.75 7.94
N GLY A 2 -9.94 26.02 6.82
CA GLY A 2 -9.33 26.45 5.56
C GLY A 2 -9.39 25.38 4.46
N ASN A 3 -10.47 24.59 4.35
CA ASN A 3 -10.66 23.69 3.21
C ASN A 3 -11.43 24.44 2.11
N ASN A 4 -10.68 25.09 1.23
CA ASN A 4 -11.21 25.46 -0.08
C ASN A 4 -11.44 24.16 -0.87
N SER A 5 -12.67 23.66 -0.82
CA SER A 5 -13.14 22.67 -1.78
C SER A 5 -12.84 23.21 -3.19
N ILE A 6 -12.01 22.47 -3.93
CA ILE A 6 -11.74 22.71 -5.35
C ILE A 6 -12.99 22.62 -6.24
N TYR A 7 -14.12 22.14 -5.70
CA TYR A 7 -15.40 22.01 -6.39
C TYR A 7 -16.31 23.20 -6.11
N THR A 8 -16.98 23.71 -7.15
CA THR A 8 -18.01 24.76 -7.04
C THR A 8 -19.22 24.26 -6.24
N PRO A 9 -20.09 25.15 -5.73
CA PRO A 9 -21.33 24.75 -5.08
C PRO A 9 -22.23 23.85 -5.94
N GLU A 10 -22.33 24.08 -7.26
CA GLU A 10 -23.12 23.19 -8.13
C GLU A 10 -22.48 21.80 -8.22
N MET A 11 -21.16 21.73 -8.39
CA MET A 11 -20.42 20.46 -8.43
C MET A 11 -20.57 19.69 -7.12
N GLN A 12 -20.50 20.36 -5.98
CA GLN A 12 -20.73 19.77 -4.66
C GLN A 12 -22.13 19.14 -4.57
N ASN A 13 -23.16 19.84 -5.03
CA ASN A 13 -24.52 19.32 -5.04
C ASN A 13 -24.69 18.14 -6.01
N LYS A 14 -24.06 18.20 -7.19
CA LYS A 14 -24.02 17.10 -8.17
C LYS A 14 -23.39 15.85 -7.55
N ILE A 15 -22.19 15.98 -6.97
CA ILE A 15 -21.47 14.90 -6.30
C ILE A 15 -22.34 14.27 -5.22
N LYS A 16 -22.89 15.08 -4.30
CA LYS A 16 -23.77 14.60 -3.21
C LYS A 16 -24.95 13.80 -3.74
N ARG A 17 -25.60 14.26 -4.82
CA ARG A 17 -26.71 13.50 -5.44
C ARG A 17 -26.23 12.18 -6.02
N LEU A 18 -25.14 12.20 -6.80
CA LEU A 18 -24.59 11.01 -7.47
C LEU A 18 -24.16 9.92 -6.48
N VAL A 19 -23.53 10.30 -5.36
CA VAL A 19 -23.09 9.34 -4.32
C VAL A 19 -24.13 9.12 -3.22
N GLY A 20 -25.34 9.67 -3.36
CA GLY A 20 -26.48 9.54 -2.43
C GLY A 20 -26.32 10.20 -1.06
N LEU A 21 -25.44 11.21 -0.94
CA LEU A 21 -25.27 12.07 0.23
C LEU A 21 -26.08 13.39 0.11
N GLY A 22 -27.23 13.37 -0.57
CA GLY A 22 -28.06 14.55 -0.80
C GLY A 22 -28.59 15.22 0.48
N TRP A 23 -28.64 14.48 1.60
CA TRP A 23 -29.03 14.99 2.91
C TRP A 23 -28.01 15.97 3.52
N MET A 24 -26.76 15.96 3.04
CA MET A 24 -25.69 16.86 3.51
C MET A 24 -25.84 18.26 2.90
N THR A 25 -26.73 19.09 3.44
CA THR A 25 -27.03 20.42 2.87
C THR A 25 -25.91 21.45 3.05
N ARG A 26 -25.11 21.38 4.13
CA ARG A 26 -24.10 22.40 4.48
C ARG A 26 -22.63 21.92 4.44
N GLY A 27 -22.38 20.62 4.33
CA GLY A 27 -21.01 20.08 4.31
C GLY A 27 -20.31 20.26 2.96
N LYS A 28 -19.03 20.64 2.96
CA LYS A 28 -18.17 20.57 1.77
C LYS A 28 -17.57 19.17 1.67
N LEU A 29 -17.58 18.58 0.48
CA LEU A 29 -17.02 17.27 0.19
C LEU A 29 -15.65 17.40 -0.50
N ASP A 30 -14.62 16.88 0.12
CA ASP A 30 -13.37 16.48 -0.54
C ASP A 30 -13.30 14.94 -0.61
N SER A 31 -12.24 14.38 -1.18
CA SER A 31 -12.13 12.92 -1.30
C SER A 31 -12.16 12.19 0.06
N PHE A 32 -11.47 12.70 1.08
CA PHE A 32 -11.37 12.04 2.38
C PHE A 32 -12.67 12.09 3.19
N SER A 33 -13.25 13.29 3.29
CA SER A 33 -14.56 13.48 3.94
C SER A 33 -15.64 12.67 3.20
N THR A 34 -15.64 12.66 1.86
CA THR A 34 -16.61 11.87 1.07
C THR A 34 -16.49 10.38 1.37
N ILE A 35 -15.27 9.83 1.49
CA ILE A 35 -15.06 8.44 1.90
C ILE A 35 -15.74 8.18 3.25
N LYS A 36 -15.45 8.99 4.27
CA LYS A 36 -15.97 8.76 5.64
C LYS A 36 -17.49 8.89 5.71
N TYR A 37 -18.05 9.91 5.06
CA TYR A 37 -19.50 10.08 4.99
C TYR A 37 -20.18 8.94 4.25
N LEU A 38 -19.59 8.41 3.16
CA LEU A 38 -20.14 7.24 2.48
C LEU A 38 -20.09 5.98 3.35
N LEU A 39 -18.96 5.70 4.00
CA LEU A 39 -18.82 4.54 4.88
C LEU A 39 -19.84 4.62 6.04
N MET A 40 -19.97 5.80 6.66
CA MET A 40 -20.97 6.07 7.68
C MET A 40 -22.41 5.87 7.17
N ASP A 41 -22.76 6.47 6.04
CA ASP A 41 -24.12 6.42 5.48
C ASP A 41 -24.53 4.98 5.18
N ILE A 42 -23.64 4.20 4.55
CA ILE A 42 -23.85 2.79 4.25
C ILE A 42 -23.99 1.97 5.54
N TYR A 43 -23.10 2.18 6.52
CA TYR A 43 -23.15 1.51 7.83
C TYR A 43 -24.50 1.74 8.53
N ARG A 44 -25.05 2.96 8.45
CA ARG A 44 -26.31 3.30 9.10
C ARG A 44 -27.54 2.74 8.38
N GLN A 45 -27.51 2.74 7.05
CA GLN A 45 -28.68 2.40 6.23
C GLN A 45 -28.83 0.90 5.97
N ASN A 46 -27.74 0.14 5.99
CA ASN A 46 -27.76 -1.29 5.63
C ASN A 46 -27.16 -2.17 6.73
N LYS A 47 -28.02 -2.80 7.55
CA LYS A 47 -27.59 -3.72 8.62
C LYS A 47 -26.85 -4.98 8.13
N GLN A 48 -26.97 -5.31 6.85
CA GLN A 48 -26.32 -6.48 6.24
C GLN A 48 -25.02 -6.11 5.52
N THR A 49 -24.60 -4.84 5.55
CA THR A 49 -23.38 -4.42 4.85
C THR A 49 -22.13 -5.08 5.41
N GLY A 50 -21.17 -5.36 4.53
CA GLY A 50 -19.83 -5.81 4.92
C GLY A 50 -19.10 -4.81 5.82
N ILE A 51 -19.46 -3.52 5.79
CA ILE A 51 -18.80 -2.47 6.57
C ILE A 51 -18.92 -2.72 8.09
N HIS A 52 -19.95 -3.41 8.59
CA HIS A 52 -20.04 -3.80 10.00
C HIS A 52 -18.89 -4.70 10.48
N PHE A 53 -18.19 -5.34 9.53
CA PHE A 53 -17.03 -6.17 9.80
C PHE A 53 -15.71 -5.50 9.39
N LEU A 54 -15.76 -4.24 8.93
CA LEU A 54 -14.60 -3.59 8.34
C LEU A 54 -13.53 -3.28 9.37
N GLY A 55 -13.91 -2.68 10.50
CA GLY A 55 -12.95 -2.21 11.48
C GLY A 55 -13.53 -1.98 12.86
N TYR A 56 -12.89 -1.07 13.58
CA TYR A 56 -13.23 -0.64 14.93
C TYR A 56 -13.70 0.82 14.90
N ASP A 57 -14.35 1.25 15.98
CA ASP A 57 -14.96 2.58 16.07
C ASP A 57 -13.89 3.68 16.14
N LYS A 58 -12.76 3.39 16.79
CA LYS A 58 -11.56 4.21 16.78
C LYS A 58 -10.32 3.40 16.40
N PRO A 59 -9.29 4.03 15.81
CA PRO A 59 -8.03 3.34 15.49
C PRO A 59 -7.38 2.62 16.68
N GLU A 60 -7.44 3.21 17.87
CA GLU A 60 -6.87 2.69 19.12
C GLU A 60 -7.64 1.49 19.71
N ASP A 61 -8.86 1.24 19.27
CA ASP A 61 -9.68 0.12 19.76
C ASP A 61 -9.24 -1.22 19.14
N ALA A 62 -8.38 -1.19 18.11
CA ALA A 62 -7.86 -2.40 17.49
C ALA A 62 -6.98 -3.17 18.49
N PRO A 63 -7.18 -4.50 18.65
CA PRO A 63 -6.42 -5.32 19.62
C PRO A 63 -4.94 -5.47 19.26
N PHE A 64 -4.57 -5.09 18.04
CA PHE A 64 -3.19 -4.97 17.59
C PHE A 64 -3.07 -3.77 16.68
N PHE A 65 -2.18 -2.85 17.04
CA PHE A 65 -1.82 -1.72 16.20
C PHE A 65 -0.71 -2.14 15.24
N VAL A 66 -1.05 -2.30 13.97
CA VAL A 66 -0.07 -2.66 12.93
C VAL A 66 1.00 -1.56 12.84
N PRO A 67 2.26 -1.85 13.20
CA PRO A 67 3.33 -0.85 13.17
C PRO A 67 3.71 -0.52 11.73
N SER A 68 4.30 0.66 11.52
CA SER A 68 4.83 1.07 10.21
C SER A 68 5.90 0.11 9.68
N SER A 69 6.60 -0.63 10.56
CA SER A 69 7.55 -1.65 10.16
C SER A 69 6.92 -2.85 9.42
N ALA A 70 5.64 -3.18 9.68
CA ALA A 70 4.87 -4.13 8.87
C ALA A 70 4.30 -3.50 7.57
N TYR A 71 4.79 -2.31 7.24
CA TYR A 71 4.65 -1.64 5.96
C TYR A 71 6.02 -1.41 5.29
N ARG A 72 7.10 -2.08 5.73
CA ARG A 72 8.48 -1.85 5.25
C ARG A 72 8.56 -1.85 3.72
N ALA A 73 9.48 -1.01 3.24
CA ALA A 73 9.27 -0.02 2.20
C ALA A 73 8.88 -0.55 0.82
N SER A 74 8.30 0.33 0.01
CA SER A 74 7.89 0.03 -1.36
C SER A 74 9.09 -0.05 -2.30
N THR A 75 9.10 -1.01 -3.23
CA THR A 75 9.92 -0.89 -4.45
C THR A 75 9.56 0.34 -5.30
N SER A 76 8.46 1.02 -5.00
CA SER A 76 8.13 2.33 -5.56
C SER A 76 9.16 3.39 -5.17
N GLY A 77 9.69 4.09 -6.16
CA GLY A 77 10.78 5.05 -6.02
C GLY A 77 12.15 4.44 -6.35
N SER A 78 12.24 3.10 -6.46
CA SER A 78 13.48 2.42 -6.80
C SER A 78 13.88 2.64 -8.25
N MET A 79 15.18 2.85 -8.47
CA MET A 79 15.82 2.91 -9.77
C MET A 79 16.85 1.77 -9.90
N TYR A 80 16.98 1.23 -11.10
CA TYR A 80 17.78 0.06 -11.45
C TYR A 80 18.49 0.30 -12.76
N ASN A 81 19.56 -0.46 -13.03
CA ASN A 81 20.31 -0.39 -14.29
C ASN A 81 20.58 1.07 -14.71
N LEU A 82 21.15 1.85 -13.79
CA LEU A 82 21.30 3.31 -13.90
C LEU A 82 22.12 3.75 -15.11
N ASP A 83 22.96 2.84 -15.61
CA ASP A 83 23.72 2.95 -16.85
C ASP A 83 22.85 2.98 -18.12
N LEU A 84 21.62 2.47 -18.06
CA LEU A 84 20.67 2.48 -19.18
C LEU A 84 19.85 3.79 -19.27
N PHE A 85 20.05 4.73 -18.34
CA PHE A 85 19.44 6.06 -18.39
C PHE A 85 20.23 6.98 -19.32
N GLU A 86 19.79 7.02 -20.58
CA GLU A 86 20.37 7.86 -21.62
C GLU A 86 19.34 8.87 -22.12
N GLU A 87 19.72 10.14 -22.17
CA GLU A 87 18.84 11.21 -22.66
C GLU A 87 18.37 10.92 -24.09
N GLY A 88 17.08 11.11 -24.35
CA GLY A 88 16.49 10.86 -25.67
C GLY A 88 16.13 9.41 -25.94
N ALA A 89 16.54 8.48 -25.07
CA ALA A 89 16.28 7.07 -25.30
C ALA A 89 14.89 6.62 -24.80
N LYS A 90 14.40 5.49 -25.31
CA LYS A 90 13.03 5.00 -25.06
C LYS A 90 12.87 4.45 -23.64
N MET A 91 11.73 4.75 -23.00
CA MET A 91 11.32 4.16 -21.73
C MET A 91 9.85 3.74 -21.81
N ILE A 92 9.56 2.47 -21.57
CA ILE A 92 8.22 1.89 -21.66
C ILE A 92 7.66 1.68 -20.27
N GLU A 93 6.57 2.37 -19.95
CA GLU A 93 5.83 2.23 -18.71
C GLU A 93 4.67 1.24 -18.89
N TYR A 94 4.59 0.25 -17.99
CA TYR A 94 3.39 -0.56 -17.78
C TYR A 94 2.79 -0.24 -16.40
N ASP A 95 1.63 0.42 -16.41
CA ASP A 95 0.93 0.97 -15.26
C ASP A 95 -0.33 0.13 -14.94
N PHE A 96 -0.42 -0.46 -13.74
CA PHE A 96 -1.51 -1.37 -13.39
C PHE A 96 -2.86 -0.66 -13.26
N ASN A 97 -3.85 -1.11 -14.02
CA ASN A 97 -5.19 -0.54 -13.98
C ASN A 97 -5.91 -0.86 -12.66
N GLU A 98 -6.10 0.16 -11.84
CA GLU A 98 -6.92 0.11 -10.62
C GLU A 98 -6.42 -0.92 -9.60
N ALA A 99 -5.10 -1.05 -9.46
CA ALA A 99 -4.44 -2.09 -8.65
C ALA A 99 -5.08 -2.32 -7.27
N TYR A 100 -5.13 -1.28 -6.44
CA TYR A 100 -5.68 -1.35 -5.08
C TYR A 100 -7.19 -1.61 -5.07
N SER A 101 -7.95 -0.99 -5.96
CA SER A 101 -9.40 -1.19 -6.05
C SER A 101 -9.75 -2.61 -6.47
N ARG A 102 -8.99 -3.21 -7.40
CA ARG A 102 -9.13 -4.63 -7.76
C ARG A 102 -8.85 -5.54 -6.57
N ILE A 103 -7.85 -5.22 -5.75
CA ILE A 103 -7.54 -5.99 -4.54
C ILE A 103 -8.72 -5.95 -3.57
N MET A 104 -9.20 -4.74 -3.25
CA MET A 104 -10.32 -4.52 -2.32
C MET A 104 -11.64 -5.17 -2.75
N ARG A 105 -11.87 -5.34 -4.05
CA ARG A 105 -13.08 -5.97 -4.60
C ARG A 105 -12.99 -7.50 -4.65
N ASN A 106 -11.81 -8.03 -4.95
CA ASN A 106 -11.68 -9.43 -5.35
C ASN A 106 -11.10 -10.34 -4.28
N TYR A 107 -10.27 -9.84 -3.38
CA TYR A 107 -9.64 -10.66 -2.33
C TYR A 107 -10.40 -10.60 -1.01
N PRO A 108 -10.39 -11.69 -0.23
CA PRO A 108 -10.68 -11.61 1.20
C PRO A 108 -9.65 -10.71 1.89
N LEU A 109 -10.11 -9.78 2.73
CA LEU A 109 -9.26 -8.84 3.46
C LEU A 109 -9.59 -8.87 4.97
N PRO A 110 -8.64 -8.48 5.85
CA PRO A 110 -8.82 -8.51 7.30
C PRO A 110 -10.11 -7.81 7.73
N SER A 111 -10.92 -8.49 8.52
CA SER A 111 -12.08 -7.93 9.20
C SER A 111 -11.72 -7.47 10.62
N ASN A 112 -12.68 -6.91 11.33
CA ASN A 112 -12.59 -6.59 12.76
C ASN A 112 -12.65 -7.82 13.68
N THR A 113 -12.52 -9.03 13.13
CA THR A 113 -12.58 -10.26 13.92
C THR A 113 -11.16 -10.75 14.19
N TYR A 114 -10.68 -10.40 15.37
CA TYR A 114 -9.37 -10.81 15.88
C TYR A 114 -9.42 -12.22 16.48
N LEU A 115 -8.46 -13.07 16.10
CA LEU A 115 -8.31 -14.41 16.64
C LEU A 115 -7.18 -14.41 17.68
N LYS A 116 -7.46 -14.94 18.87
CA LYS A 116 -6.47 -15.10 19.95
C LYS A 116 -5.46 -16.24 19.72
N ALA A 117 -5.44 -16.83 18.53
CA ALA A 117 -4.49 -17.89 18.20
C ALA A 117 -3.08 -17.32 18.09
N LYS A 118 -2.15 -17.92 18.84
CA LYS A 118 -0.71 -17.65 18.73
C LYS A 118 -0.03 -18.73 17.90
N TYR A 119 0.95 -18.33 17.12
CA TYR A 119 1.71 -19.20 16.24
C TYR A 119 3.18 -19.17 16.64
N ASN A 120 3.78 -20.36 16.75
CA ASN A 120 5.22 -20.48 16.92
C ASN A 120 5.95 -20.41 15.56
N THR A 121 7.28 -20.44 15.59
CA THR A 121 8.14 -20.38 14.40
C THR A 121 7.76 -21.44 13.36
N ASP A 122 7.67 -22.72 13.76
CA ASP A 122 7.38 -23.82 12.83
C ASP A 122 6.03 -23.66 12.14
N GLN A 123 5.00 -23.23 12.88
CA GLN A 123 3.67 -23.00 12.32
C GLN A 123 3.65 -21.81 11.36
N ALA A 124 4.39 -20.74 11.67
CA ALA A 124 4.51 -19.58 10.79
C ALA A 124 5.24 -19.92 9.48
N ILE A 125 6.35 -20.65 9.57
CA ILE A 125 7.12 -21.13 8.41
C ILE A 125 6.26 -22.09 7.58
N LEU A 126 5.65 -23.10 8.22
CA LEU A 126 4.81 -24.09 7.53
C LEU A 126 3.67 -23.43 6.75
N ARG A 127 3.06 -22.40 7.34
CA ARG A 127 2.02 -21.61 6.68
C ARG A 127 2.54 -20.86 5.46
N ALA A 128 3.71 -20.22 5.57
CA ALA A 128 4.30 -19.45 4.48
C ALA A 128 4.74 -20.36 3.31
N ILE A 129 5.37 -21.51 3.59
CA ILE A 129 5.83 -22.43 2.54
C ILE A 129 4.67 -23.15 1.83
N ASN A 130 3.58 -23.44 2.54
CA ASN A 130 2.39 -24.08 1.97
C ASN A 130 1.47 -23.10 1.22
N ARG A 131 1.86 -21.82 1.11
CA ARG A 131 1.07 -20.83 0.39
C ARG A 131 1.02 -21.18 -1.10
N PRO A 132 -0.17 -21.13 -1.75
CA PRO A 132 -0.27 -21.36 -3.18
C PRO A 132 0.62 -20.39 -3.96
N LYS A 133 1.47 -20.91 -4.86
CA LYS A 133 2.32 -20.06 -5.70
C LYS A 133 1.51 -19.29 -6.75
N VAL A 134 0.40 -19.86 -7.20
CA VAL A 134 -0.54 -19.21 -8.12
C VAL A 134 -1.71 -18.64 -7.30
N ARG A 135 -1.96 -17.33 -7.44
CA ARG A 135 -3.02 -16.59 -6.73
C ARG A 135 -3.02 -16.82 -5.20
N PRO A 136 -1.90 -16.52 -4.51
CA PRO A 136 -1.69 -16.79 -3.07
C PRO A 136 -2.73 -16.20 -2.10
N TYR A 137 -3.53 -15.23 -2.56
CA TYR A 137 -4.46 -14.47 -1.73
C TYR A 137 -5.95 -14.75 -2.04
N GLU A 138 -6.26 -15.52 -3.08
CA GLU A 138 -7.64 -15.67 -3.59
C GLU A 138 -8.61 -16.27 -2.56
N ASN A 139 -8.13 -17.23 -1.78
CA ASN A 139 -8.92 -17.98 -0.79
C ASN A 139 -8.36 -17.86 0.63
N LEU A 140 -7.61 -16.79 0.90
CA LEU A 140 -6.98 -16.57 2.20
C LEU A 140 -8.06 -16.41 3.27
N ARG A 141 -8.09 -17.28 4.30
CA ARG A 141 -9.11 -17.27 5.39
C ARG A 141 -8.71 -16.41 6.60
N THR A 142 -7.42 -16.22 6.79
CA THR A 142 -6.84 -15.42 7.87
C THR A 142 -5.65 -14.63 7.35
N TYR A 143 -5.40 -13.47 7.93
CA TYR A 143 -4.19 -12.68 7.68
C TYR A 143 -3.44 -12.47 8.99
N MET A 144 -2.11 -12.50 8.94
CA MET A 144 -1.28 -12.60 10.13
C MET A 144 -0.13 -11.61 10.12
N PHE A 145 0.25 -11.20 11.32
CA PHE A 145 1.44 -10.44 11.62
C PHE A 145 2.28 -11.19 12.64
N PHE A 146 3.59 -11.10 12.50
CA PHE A 146 4.57 -11.80 13.33
C PHE A 146 5.62 -10.81 13.81
N LEU A 147 5.95 -10.85 15.08
CA LEU A 147 7.17 -10.25 15.61
C LEU A 147 8.25 -11.31 15.48
N VAL A 148 9.28 -11.04 14.68
CA VAL A 148 10.28 -12.03 14.29
C VAL A 148 11.67 -11.50 14.61
N ASN A 149 12.48 -12.34 15.25
CA ASN A 149 13.93 -12.21 15.21
C ASN A 149 14.45 -13.03 14.02
N PHE A 150 15.27 -12.45 13.15
CA PHE A 150 15.70 -13.09 11.90
C PHE A 150 17.14 -12.72 11.55
N GLU A 151 17.92 -13.74 11.21
CA GLU A 151 19.24 -13.62 10.60
C GLU A 151 19.26 -14.44 9.31
N GLY A 152 19.72 -13.84 8.20
CA GLY A 152 19.88 -14.55 6.94
C GLY A 152 20.60 -13.72 5.89
N THR A 153 20.96 -14.37 4.81
CA THR A 153 21.66 -13.77 3.66
C THR A 153 20.79 -13.87 2.43
N ALA A 154 20.80 -12.85 1.58
CA ALA A 154 20.08 -12.90 0.31
C ALA A 154 20.60 -14.09 -0.53
N LYS A 155 19.68 -14.87 -1.12
CA LYS A 155 20.02 -16.00 -1.99
C LYS A 155 20.77 -15.49 -3.22
N GLU A 156 21.61 -16.35 -3.80
CA GLU A 156 22.26 -16.06 -5.08
C GLU A 156 21.21 -15.64 -6.13
N GLY A 157 21.48 -14.52 -6.83
CA GLY A 157 20.57 -13.95 -7.83
C GLY A 157 19.45 -13.08 -7.27
N THR A 158 19.31 -12.96 -5.94
CA THR A 158 18.38 -12.00 -5.32
C THR A 158 18.94 -10.59 -5.42
N TYR A 159 18.14 -9.67 -5.93
CA TYR A 159 18.47 -8.26 -5.93
C TYR A 159 18.13 -7.63 -4.58
N ALA A 160 19.18 -7.31 -3.81
CA ALA A 160 19.08 -6.67 -2.50
C ALA A 160 20.03 -5.47 -2.39
N ASN A 161 20.17 -4.69 -3.47
CA ASN A 161 21.11 -3.58 -3.54
C ASN A 161 20.74 -2.47 -2.52
N PRO A 162 21.60 -2.16 -1.52
CA PRO A 162 21.36 -1.15 -0.49
C PRO A 162 21.27 0.28 -1.03
N LYS A 163 21.86 0.53 -2.20
CA LYS A 163 21.79 1.82 -2.88
C LYS A 163 20.48 2.00 -3.65
N SER A 164 19.68 0.94 -3.78
CA SER A 164 18.31 1.02 -4.31
C SER A 164 17.32 1.06 -3.17
N GLN A 165 16.17 1.71 -3.35
CA GLN A 165 15.05 1.68 -2.40
C GLN A 165 14.31 0.32 -2.42
N SER A 166 15.02 -0.77 -2.74
CA SER A 166 14.46 -2.11 -2.76
C SER A 166 14.05 -2.50 -1.36
N MET A 167 12.88 -3.13 -1.23
CA MET A 167 12.39 -3.65 0.04
C MET A 167 13.39 -4.62 0.70
N PHE A 168 14.20 -5.33 -0.12
CA PHE A 168 15.17 -6.30 0.40
C PHE A 168 16.46 -5.67 0.93
N ALA A 169 16.81 -4.44 0.52
CA ALA A 169 17.94 -3.72 1.11
C ALA A 169 17.80 -3.58 2.64
N ASP A 170 16.55 -3.42 3.10
CA ASP A 170 16.21 -3.24 4.51
C ASP A 170 16.41 -4.52 5.35
N TYR A 171 16.47 -5.71 4.73
CA TYR A 171 16.67 -6.98 5.44
C TYR A 171 18.14 -7.41 5.51
N GLY A 172 18.95 -7.09 4.49
CA GLY A 172 20.28 -7.68 4.30
C GLY A 172 21.49 -6.88 4.81
N GLU A 173 21.42 -5.53 4.88
CA GLU A 173 22.63 -4.72 5.10
C GLU A 173 22.60 -3.75 6.30
N ASN A 174 21.56 -3.78 7.12
CA ASN A 174 21.58 -2.99 8.35
C ASN A 174 22.03 -3.88 9.53
N PRO A 175 23.26 -3.76 10.07
CA PRO A 175 23.67 -4.47 11.29
C PRO A 175 22.81 -4.13 12.52
N LYS A 176 21.84 -3.22 12.40
CA LYS A 176 20.78 -2.98 13.40
C LYS A 176 19.56 -3.90 13.27
N THR A 177 19.23 -4.45 12.10
CA THR A 177 18.15 -5.47 11.98
C THR A 177 18.60 -6.84 12.48
N ALA A 178 19.90 -7.09 12.56
CA ALA A 178 20.44 -8.33 13.12
C ALA A 178 20.25 -8.45 14.66
N ASN A 179 19.82 -7.38 15.35
CA ASN A 179 19.76 -7.37 16.83
C ASN A 179 18.42 -6.91 17.44
N GLU A 180 17.43 -6.51 16.62
CA GLU A 180 16.12 -6.07 17.13
C GLU A 180 14.98 -6.80 16.42
N PRO A 181 14.00 -7.35 17.15
CA PRO A 181 12.84 -7.99 16.55
C PRO A 181 12.05 -7.06 15.63
N ILE A 182 11.58 -7.58 14.50
CA ILE A 182 10.87 -6.83 13.48
C ILE A 182 9.44 -7.36 13.30
N TRP A 183 8.48 -6.45 13.14
CA TRP A 183 7.12 -6.82 12.77
C TRP A 183 7.02 -7.02 11.27
N LEU A 184 6.52 -8.19 10.87
CA LEU A 184 6.30 -8.60 9.49
C LEU A 184 4.84 -9.00 9.32
N SER A 185 4.21 -8.64 8.21
CA SER A 185 3.02 -9.38 7.77
C SER A 185 3.41 -10.74 7.22
N GLU A 186 2.44 -11.65 7.08
CA GLU A 186 2.67 -12.95 6.44
C GLU A 186 3.19 -12.83 5.00
N ILE A 187 2.97 -11.69 4.33
CA ILE A 187 3.50 -11.42 3.00
C ILE A 187 5.00 -11.19 3.06
N GLU A 188 5.45 -10.29 3.94
CA GLU A 188 6.88 -10.00 4.11
C GLU A 188 7.63 -11.25 4.60
N LEU A 189 7.06 -12.02 5.53
CA LEU A 189 7.63 -13.31 5.94
C LEU A 189 7.78 -14.27 4.75
N THR A 190 6.77 -14.37 3.88
CA THR A 190 6.84 -15.23 2.68
C THR A 190 7.95 -14.76 1.73
N LEU A 191 8.09 -13.45 1.52
CA LEU A 191 9.12 -12.87 0.65
C LEU A 191 10.53 -13.12 1.21
N ILE A 192 10.72 -12.98 2.53
CA ILE A 192 11.99 -13.34 3.19
C ILE A 192 12.32 -14.81 2.93
N LEU A 193 11.39 -15.74 3.17
CA LEU A 193 11.63 -17.17 2.94
C LEU A 193 11.89 -17.53 1.47
N ASP A 194 11.25 -16.82 0.53
CA ASP A 194 11.45 -17.03 -0.90
C ASP A 194 12.86 -16.55 -1.34
N TYR A 195 13.39 -15.45 -0.82
CA TYR A 195 14.59 -14.76 -1.34
C TYR A 195 15.81 -14.73 -0.41
N TYR A 196 15.70 -15.17 0.84
CA TYR A 196 16.80 -15.23 1.79
C TYR A 196 17.06 -16.65 2.26
N ASP A 197 18.34 -17.00 2.38
CA ASP A 197 18.79 -18.18 3.11
C ASP A 197 18.80 -17.84 4.60
N ILE A 198 17.88 -18.48 5.32
CA ILE A 198 17.64 -18.21 6.74
C ILE A 198 18.67 -18.97 7.57
N LYS A 199 19.45 -18.24 8.37
CA LYS A 199 20.38 -18.82 9.35
C LYS A 199 19.66 -19.04 10.68
N GLU A 200 18.94 -18.02 11.17
CA GLU A 200 18.15 -18.08 12.40
C GLU A 200 16.81 -17.36 12.21
N MET A 201 15.74 -17.92 12.78
CA MET A 201 14.43 -17.29 12.81
C MET A 201 13.66 -17.70 14.07
N GLU A 202 13.14 -16.73 14.79
CA GLU A 202 12.30 -16.94 15.98
C GLU A 202 11.07 -16.04 15.92
N VAL A 203 9.87 -16.63 16.01
CA VAL A 203 8.62 -15.88 16.15
C VAL A 203 8.37 -15.61 17.63
N LEU A 204 8.43 -14.35 18.02
CA LEU A 204 8.27 -13.88 19.40
C LEU A 204 6.82 -13.57 19.75
N ASP A 205 6.04 -13.08 18.78
CA ASP A 205 4.60 -12.86 18.94
C ASP A 205 3.87 -12.94 17.59
N SER A 206 2.55 -13.11 17.64
CA SER A 206 1.74 -13.18 16.44
C SER A 206 0.32 -12.67 16.65
N HIS A 207 -0.21 -11.98 15.64
CA HIS A 207 -1.57 -11.45 15.62
C HIS A 207 -2.31 -11.94 14.38
N THR A 208 -3.52 -12.45 14.57
CA THR A 208 -4.31 -13.07 13.49
C THR A 208 -5.67 -12.40 13.35
N PHE A 209 -6.06 -12.09 12.11
CA PHE A 209 -7.38 -11.55 11.76
C PHE A 209 -8.08 -12.52 10.82
N LEU A 210 -9.39 -12.74 11.00
CA LEU A 210 -10.20 -13.36 9.95
C LEU A 210 -10.25 -12.43 8.75
N THR A 211 -10.34 -13.01 7.56
CA THR A 211 -10.56 -12.27 6.33
C THR A 211 -11.99 -12.43 5.85
N LYS A 212 -12.52 -11.41 5.18
CA LYS A 212 -13.83 -11.43 4.52
C LYS A 212 -13.74 -10.77 3.15
N LYS A 213 -14.48 -11.32 2.19
CA LYS A 213 -14.60 -10.75 0.85
C LYS A 213 -15.75 -9.76 0.80
N GLY A 214 -15.62 -8.71 -0.01
CA GLY A 214 -16.73 -7.78 -0.28
C GLY A 214 -17.04 -6.79 0.86
N LEU A 215 -16.10 -6.52 1.77
CA LEU A 215 -16.28 -5.56 2.87
C LEU A 215 -16.66 -4.14 2.39
N LEU A 216 -16.23 -3.76 1.18
CA LEU A 216 -16.50 -2.45 0.56
C LEU A 216 -17.41 -2.55 -0.68
N LYS A 217 -18.20 -3.62 -0.83
CA LYS A 217 -19.02 -3.84 -2.02
C LYS A 217 -19.94 -2.63 -2.30
N GLU A 218 -20.75 -2.26 -1.32
CA GLU A 218 -21.71 -1.16 -1.43
C GLU A 218 -21.01 0.19 -1.57
N TYR A 219 -19.86 0.37 -0.92
CA TYR A 219 -19.05 1.58 -1.07
C TYR A 219 -18.65 1.79 -2.53
N PHE A 220 -18.17 0.74 -3.18
CA PHE A 220 -17.78 0.81 -4.58
C PHE A 220 -18.97 1.04 -5.50
N GLU A 221 -20.11 0.37 -5.26
CA GLU A 221 -21.35 0.59 -6.00
C GLU A 221 -21.81 2.06 -5.91
N ARG A 222 -21.65 2.70 -4.73
CA ARG A 222 -22.03 4.11 -4.51
C ARG A 222 -21.16 5.12 -5.23
N ILE A 223 -19.91 4.78 -5.59
CA ILE A 223 -19.03 5.70 -6.32
C ILE A 223 -18.98 5.43 -7.83
N GLU A 224 -19.46 4.28 -8.32
CA GLU A 224 -19.47 3.97 -9.76
C GLU A 224 -20.15 5.04 -10.64
N PRO A 225 -21.26 5.69 -10.24
CA PRO A 225 -21.86 6.76 -11.05
C PRO A 225 -20.91 7.93 -11.33
N LEU A 226 -19.90 8.16 -10.48
CA LEU A 226 -18.89 9.22 -10.70
C LEU A 226 -17.91 8.87 -11.83
N LYS A 227 -17.78 7.60 -12.19
CA LYS A 227 -16.86 7.14 -13.25
C LYS A 227 -17.32 7.57 -14.64
N THR A 228 -18.64 7.61 -14.85
CA THR A 228 -19.26 7.89 -16.16
C THR A 228 -19.37 9.37 -16.46
N ASP A 229 -19.12 10.24 -15.48
CA ASP A 229 -19.27 11.67 -15.58
C ASP A 229 -17.89 12.37 -15.62
N PRO A 230 -17.52 13.05 -16.73
CA PRO A 230 -16.20 13.68 -16.89
C PRO A 230 -15.82 14.65 -15.76
N ASP A 231 -16.78 15.40 -15.23
CA ASP A 231 -16.55 16.41 -14.19
C ASP A 231 -16.17 15.77 -12.85
N THR A 232 -16.59 14.53 -12.63
CA THR A 232 -16.38 13.81 -11.37
C THR A 232 -15.38 12.66 -11.48
N LEU A 233 -14.85 12.38 -12.68
CA LEU A 233 -13.89 11.30 -12.91
C LEU A 233 -12.62 11.43 -12.05
N LYS A 234 -12.12 12.65 -11.83
CA LYS A 234 -10.98 12.89 -10.92
C LYS A 234 -11.33 12.49 -9.48
N LEU A 235 -12.55 12.83 -9.03
CA LEU A 235 -13.03 12.42 -7.70
C LEU A 235 -13.17 10.90 -7.62
N TYR A 236 -13.79 10.25 -8.60
CA TYR A 236 -13.90 8.77 -8.65
C TYR A 236 -12.54 8.11 -8.48
N LYS A 237 -11.52 8.56 -9.24
CA LYS A 237 -10.15 8.06 -9.14
C LYS A 237 -9.56 8.25 -7.74
N ASN A 238 -9.83 9.38 -7.09
CA ASN A 238 -9.36 9.61 -5.73
C ASN A 238 -10.08 8.72 -4.71
N LEU A 239 -11.42 8.61 -4.79
CA LEU A 239 -12.22 7.84 -3.84
C LEU A 239 -11.84 6.36 -3.85
N ARG A 240 -11.78 5.75 -5.04
CA ARG A 240 -11.45 4.32 -5.20
C ARG A 240 -10.03 3.97 -4.76
N THR A 241 -9.10 4.94 -4.80
CA THR A 241 -7.69 4.74 -4.44
C THR A 241 -7.43 5.09 -2.97
N LYS A 242 -8.04 6.14 -2.42
CA LYS A 242 -7.73 6.63 -1.07
C LYS A 242 -8.51 5.94 0.05
N VAL A 243 -9.56 5.16 -0.27
CA VAL A 243 -10.42 4.51 0.74
C VAL A 243 -9.66 3.59 1.70
N PHE A 244 -8.70 2.78 1.23
CA PHE A 244 -7.91 1.92 2.12
C PHE A 244 -6.98 2.71 3.06
N GLY A 245 -6.56 3.91 2.64
CA GLY A 245 -5.79 4.83 3.49
C GLY A 245 -6.66 5.46 4.58
N ALA A 246 -7.89 5.85 4.23
CA ALA A 246 -8.85 6.36 5.22
C ALA A 246 -9.24 5.31 6.27
N ILE A 247 -9.37 4.04 5.86
CA ILE A 247 -9.61 2.90 6.75
C ILE A 247 -8.39 2.64 7.64
N GLY A 248 -7.18 2.77 7.10
CA GLY A 248 -5.92 2.53 7.81
C GLY A 248 -5.40 3.70 8.64
N GLN A 249 -6.22 4.72 8.94
CA GLN A 249 -5.77 5.93 9.62
C GLN A 249 -5.25 5.63 11.05
N LYS A 250 -4.15 6.29 11.45
CA LYS A 250 -3.50 6.06 12.76
C LYS A 250 -4.28 6.65 13.94
N SER A 251 -4.95 7.77 13.72
CA SER A 251 -5.69 8.54 14.73
C SER A 251 -6.78 9.37 14.05
N LEU A 252 -7.85 9.73 14.77
CA LEU A 252 -8.88 10.65 14.25
C LEU A 252 -8.35 12.09 14.22
N ARG A 253 -8.73 12.87 13.20
CA ARG A 253 -8.41 14.30 13.16
C ARG A 253 -9.33 15.08 14.11
N GLU A 254 -8.88 16.26 14.50
CA GLU A 254 -9.72 17.19 15.28
C GLU A 254 -11.04 17.47 14.54
N GLY A 255 -12.17 17.34 15.26
CA GLY A 255 -13.51 17.48 14.71
C GLY A 255 -14.09 16.21 14.05
N GLU A 256 -13.28 15.17 13.80
CA GLU A 256 -13.77 13.89 13.32
C GLU A 256 -14.38 13.04 14.44
N THR A 257 -13.81 13.14 15.65
CA THR A 257 -14.23 12.34 16.81
C THR A 257 -15.73 12.48 17.07
N SER A 258 -16.28 13.70 17.13
CA SER A 258 -17.71 13.92 17.42
C SER A 258 -18.67 13.30 16.39
N THR A 259 -18.17 13.10 15.17
CA THR A 259 -18.98 12.64 14.03
C THR A 259 -18.78 11.16 13.78
N PHE A 260 -17.55 10.66 13.75
CA PHE A 260 -17.20 9.36 13.17
C PHE A 260 -16.74 8.29 14.17
N ASP A 261 -16.52 8.62 15.44
CA ASP A 261 -15.95 7.74 16.49
C ASP A 261 -16.85 6.58 16.99
N LYS A 262 -17.89 6.27 16.23
CA LYS A 262 -19.00 5.37 16.58
C LYS A 262 -19.43 4.51 15.40
N TYR A 263 -18.58 4.46 14.37
CA TYR A 263 -18.80 3.66 13.18
C TYR A 263 -17.54 2.84 12.91
N SER A 264 -17.72 1.53 12.88
CA SER A 264 -16.62 0.57 12.92
C SER A 264 -15.89 0.46 11.57
N MET A 265 -15.16 1.51 11.18
CA MET A 265 -14.56 1.66 9.85
C MET A 265 -13.03 1.74 9.84
N TYR A 266 -12.38 1.71 11.01
CA TYR A 266 -10.91 1.84 11.12
C TYR A 266 -10.24 0.47 11.26
N ASN A 267 -9.36 0.13 10.33
CA ASN A 267 -8.65 -1.15 10.31
C ASN A 267 -7.30 -1.05 9.59
N ARG A 268 -6.21 -0.95 10.36
CA ARG A 268 -4.85 -0.95 9.79
C ARG A 268 -4.45 -2.29 9.19
N ALA A 269 -4.94 -3.42 9.70
CA ALA A 269 -4.67 -4.73 9.11
C ALA A 269 -5.24 -4.82 7.69
N TYR A 270 -6.47 -4.31 7.48
CA TYR A 270 -7.08 -4.19 6.15
C TYR A 270 -6.19 -3.40 5.20
N SER A 271 -5.79 -2.20 5.63
CA SER A 271 -4.94 -1.30 4.84
C SER A 271 -3.57 -1.90 4.51
N SER A 272 -2.93 -2.54 5.50
CA SER A 272 -1.66 -3.24 5.35
C SER A 272 -1.75 -4.37 4.33
N MET A 273 -2.78 -5.22 4.38
CA MET A 273 -2.92 -6.29 3.40
C MET A 273 -3.19 -5.76 1.99
N VAL A 274 -4.01 -4.71 1.82
CA VAL A 274 -4.27 -4.11 0.50
C VAL A 274 -2.96 -3.64 -0.16
N ALA A 275 -2.11 -2.94 0.59
CA ALA A 275 -0.80 -2.52 0.11
C ALA A 275 0.14 -3.72 -0.08
N GLY A 276 0.18 -4.64 0.88
CA GLY A 276 1.04 -5.82 0.89
C GLY A 276 0.83 -6.73 -0.31
N VAL A 277 -0.41 -7.02 -0.69
CA VAL A 277 -0.73 -7.87 -1.86
C VAL A 277 -0.20 -7.26 -3.16
N PHE A 278 -0.26 -5.94 -3.30
CA PHE A 278 0.30 -5.28 -4.47
C PHE A 278 1.83 -5.25 -4.43
N ARG A 279 2.43 -4.99 -3.26
CA ARG A 279 3.88 -4.98 -3.06
C ARG A 279 4.51 -6.34 -3.34
N ASP A 280 3.92 -7.44 -2.88
CA ASP A 280 4.38 -8.80 -3.21
C ASP A 280 4.54 -8.99 -4.72
N ARG A 281 3.56 -8.52 -5.50
CA ARG A 281 3.63 -8.56 -6.95
C ARG A 281 4.76 -7.69 -7.51
N MET A 282 4.88 -6.45 -7.03
CA MET A 282 5.92 -5.52 -7.51
C MET A 282 7.32 -6.04 -7.20
N VAL A 283 7.52 -6.58 -6.00
CA VAL A 283 8.78 -7.20 -5.56
C VAL A 283 9.11 -8.40 -6.43
N ARG A 284 8.16 -9.30 -6.70
CA ARG A 284 8.42 -10.44 -7.59
C ARG A 284 8.78 -10.01 -9.01
N TYR A 285 8.20 -8.93 -9.52
CA TYR A 285 8.60 -8.38 -10.83
C TYR A 285 9.97 -7.70 -10.79
N GLU A 286 10.30 -6.97 -9.73
CA GLU A 286 11.65 -6.45 -9.51
C GLU A 286 12.67 -7.60 -9.62
N GLN A 287 12.51 -8.63 -8.80
CA GLN A 287 13.43 -9.77 -8.76
C GLN A 287 13.51 -10.51 -10.10
N LYS A 288 12.37 -10.67 -10.79
CA LYS A 288 12.32 -11.32 -12.11
C LYS A 288 13.02 -10.52 -13.21
N TYR A 289 12.94 -9.19 -13.16
CA TYR A 289 13.29 -8.35 -14.31
C TYR A 289 14.50 -7.44 -14.14
N VAL A 290 14.99 -7.23 -12.93
CA VAL A 290 16.13 -6.34 -12.67
C VAL A 290 17.39 -6.75 -13.43
N HIS A 291 17.66 -8.05 -13.54
CA HIS A 291 18.80 -8.60 -14.29
C HIS A 291 18.42 -9.12 -15.69
N SER A 292 17.22 -8.80 -16.17
CA SER A 292 16.74 -9.27 -17.47
C SER A 292 17.21 -8.38 -18.62
N ALA A 293 17.27 -8.94 -19.83
CA ALA A 293 17.57 -8.21 -21.06
C ALA A 293 16.54 -7.11 -21.41
N TYR A 294 15.40 -7.08 -20.73
CA TYR A 294 14.38 -6.04 -20.94
C TYR A 294 14.75 -4.70 -20.30
N GLY A 295 15.73 -4.70 -19.39
CA GLY A 295 16.26 -3.50 -18.75
C GLY A 295 15.21 -2.80 -17.90
N LEU A 296 14.84 -3.38 -16.75
CA LEU A 296 14.03 -2.68 -15.75
C LEU A 296 14.80 -1.43 -15.29
N LEU A 297 14.17 -0.26 -15.40
CA LEU A 297 14.78 1.04 -15.10
C LEU A 297 14.34 1.60 -13.76
N LYS A 298 13.03 1.53 -13.46
CA LYS A 298 12.48 2.00 -12.20
C LYS A 298 11.10 1.41 -11.95
N ILE A 299 10.70 1.43 -10.69
CA ILE A 299 9.33 1.15 -10.26
C ILE A 299 8.81 2.42 -9.57
N ARG A 300 7.61 2.89 -9.96
CA ARG A 300 6.97 4.06 -9.34
C ARG A 300 5.50 3.75 -9.10
N THR A 301 5.10 3.70 -7.83
CA THR A 301 3.76 3.35 -7.36
C THR A 301 3.30 2.01 -7.93
N ASP A 302 2.52 2.05 -9.01
CA ASP A 302 1.91 0.95 -9.74
C ASP A 302 2.44 0.79 -11.18
N GLY A 303 3.46 1.56 -11.56
CA GLY A 303 4.13 1.50 -12.85
C GLY A 303 5.52 0.84 -12.79
N LEU A 304 5.79 -0.05 -13.74
CA LEU A 304 7.13 -0.57 -14.04
C LEU A 304 7.64 0.03 -15.34
N TYR A 305 8.90 0.47 -15.35
CA TYR A 305 9.51 1.16 -16.48
C TYR A 305 10.66 0.32 -17.04
N PHE A 306 10.64 0.06 -18.34
CA PHE A 306 11.61 -0.80 -19.03
C PHE A 306 12.25 -0.10 -20.23
N ARG A 307 13.42 -0.57 -20.66
CA ARG A 307 14.03 -0.17 -21.94
C ARG A 307 13.33 -0.80 -23.14
N SER A 308 12.93 -2.06 -22.99
CA SER A 308 12.37 -2.86 -24.07
C SER A 308 10.99 -3.38 -23.70
N GLU A 309 10.23 -3.82 -24.71
CA GLU A 309 8.92 -4.43 -24.48
C GLU A 309 9.08 -5.78 -23.79
N VAL A 310 8.23 -6.04 -22.80
CA VAL A 310 8.25 -7.28 -22.03
C VAL A 310 7.04 -8.13 -22.45
N PRO A 311 7.23 -9.34 -23.02
CA PRO A 311 6.14 -10.15 -23.54
C PRO A 311 4.99 -10.39 -22.54
N GLU A 312 5.32 -10.65 -21.27
CA GLU A 312 4.30 -10.81 -20.21
C GLU A 312 3.44 -9.55 -20.06
N PHE A 313 4.05 -8.36 -20.06
CA PHE A 313 3.32 -7.10 -19.91
C PHE A 313 2.58 -6.68 -21.19
N GLU A 314 3.05 -7.08 -22.38
CA GLU A 314 2.30 -6.91 -23.62
C GLU A 314 1.00 -7.73 -23.60
N GLU A 315 1.03 -8.95 -23.09
CA GLU A 315 -0.18 -9.75 -22.90
C GLU A 315 -1.11 -9.13 -21.83
N LEU A 316 -0.56 -8.66 -20.71
CA LEU A 316 -1.35 -7.92 -19.71
C LEU A 316 -1.97 -6.63 -20.26
N TYR A 317 -1.29 -5.96 -21.19
CA TYR A 317 -1.79 -4.76 -21.85
C TYR A 317 -2.97 -5.09 -22.77
N LYS A 318 -2.85 -6.16 -23.59
CA LYS A 318 -3.96 -6.66 -24.43
C LYS A 318 -5.19 -7.03 -23.60
N LEU A 319 -4.98 -7.57 -22.39
CA LEU A 319 -6.05 -7.92 -21.45
C LEU A 319 -6.60 -6.72 -20.65
N GLY A 320 -6.08 -5.50 -20.87
CA GLY A 320 -6.50 -4.30 -20.13
C GLY A 320 -6.13 -4.32 -18.65
N VAL A 321 -5.20 -5.18 -18.24
CA VAL A 321 -4.70 -5.27 -16.86
C VAL A 321 -3.72 -4.14 -16.57
N VAL A 322 -2.91 -3.76 -17.56
CA VAL A 322 -2.01 -2.61 -17.48
C VAL A 322 -2.32 -1.61 -18.61
N LYS A 323 -1.92 -0.36 -18.42
CA LYS A 323 -1.77 0.63 -19.49
C LYS A 323 -0.31 0.69 -19.90
N LYS A 324 -0.07 0.77 -21.20
CA LYS A 324 1.25 1.00 -21.77
C LYS A 324 1.38 2.48 -22.13
N LYS A 325 2.47 3.12 -21.69
CA LYS A 325 2.88 4.44 -22.16
C LYS A 325 4.34 4.39 -22.60
N VAL A 326 4.64 5.00 -23.74
CA VAL A 326 6.02 5.13 -24.21
C VAL A 326 6.47 6.56 -23.94
N HIS A 327 7.55 6.67 -23.19
CA HIS A 327 8.19 7.92 -22.80
C HIS A 327 9.57 8.01 -23.46
N THR A 328 10.08 9.22 -23.50
CA THR A 328 11.49 9.51 -23.80
C THR A 328 12.17 9.91 -22.52
N ILE A 329 13.34 9.34 -22.22
CA ILE A 329 14.12 9.68 -21.03
C ILE A 329 14.58 11.14 -21.17
N SER A 330 14.18 11.98 -20.22
CA SER A 330 14.58 13.38 -20.16
C SER A 330 15.93 13.55 -19.49
N LYS A 331 16.56 14.70 -19.70
CA LYS A 331 17.77 15.09 -18.97
C LYS A 331 17.60 14.99 -17.44
N GLU A 332 16.45 15.42 -16.92
CA GLU A 332 16.15 15.35 -15.48
C GLU A 332 16.15 13.90 -14.94
N GLU A 333 15.67 12.94 -15.74
CA GLU A 333 15.68 11.52 -15.36
C GLU A 333 17.11 10.95 -15.32
N VAL A 334 17.97 11.39 -16.25
CA VAL A 334 19.40 11.04 -16.26
C VAL A 334 20.11 11.65 -15.06
N GLU A 335 19.88 12.93 -14.78
CA GLU A 335 20.44 13.62 -13.61
C GLU A 335 20.04 12.91 -12.31
N LYS A 336 18.75 12.54 -12.16
CA LYS A 336 18.29 11.73 -11.01
C LYS A 336 19.00 10.38 -10.92
N ALA A 337 19.12 9.65 -12.03
CA ALA A 337 19.83 8.36 -12.05
C ALA A 337 21.30 8.51 -11.61
N LEU A 338 21.98 9.56 -12.06
CA LEU A 338 23.36 9.88 -11.66
C LEU A 338 23.47 10.25 -10.18
N GLU A 339 22.51 11.02 -9.65
CA GLU A 339 22.44 11.32 -8.22
C GLU A 339 22.29 10.04 -7.39
N PHE A 340 21.37 9.15 -7.79
CA PHE A 340 21.18 7.84 -7.16
C PHE A 340 22.47 7.00 -7.17
N LYS A 341 23.18 6.99 -8.31
CA LYS A 341 24.44 6.25 -8.46
C LYS A 341 25.55 6.77 -7.54
N ASN A 342 25.67 8.10 -7.43
CA ASN A 342 26.78 8.76 -6.77
C ASN A 342 26.61 8.86 -5.25
N LYS A 343 25.40 9.15 -4.77
CA LYS A 343 25.17 9.35 -3.34
C LYS A 343 24.93 8.03 -2.61
N GLY A 344 24.32 7.03 -3.27
CA GLY A 344 23.60 6.00 -2.50
C GLY A 344 22.57 6.66 -1.56
N PHE A 345 21.82 5.87 -0.81
CA PHE A 345 20.88 6.46 0.14
C PHE A 345 21.61 6.83 1.45
N GLU A 346 21.69 8.12 1.79
CA GLU A 346 21.77 8.52 3.20
C GLU A 346 20.37 8.31 3.77
N ASN A 347 20.19 7.20 4.48
CA ASN A 347 19.00 7.00 5.30
C ASN A 347 18.98 8.09 6.38
N LYS A 348 18.30 9.22 6.14
CA LYS A 348 17.77 10.04 7.24
C LYS A 348 16.58 9.32 7.86
N GLY A 349 16.84 8.12 8.40
CA GLY A 349 16.01 7.56 9.44
C GLY A 349 16.27 8.39 10.69
N SER A 350 15.33 9.28 11.04
CA SER A 350 15.39 9.97 12.32
C SER A 350 15.20 9.00 13.45
N PHE A 351 16.29 8.59 14.08
CA PHE A 351 16.25 8.09 15.44
C PHE A 351 17.50 8.57 16.19
N GLY A 352 17.37 9.70 16.90
CA GLY A 352 18.19 10.02 18.09
C GLY A 352 18.53 11.49 18.41
N LYS A 353 17.85 12.02 19.45
CA LYS A 353 18.21 13.14 20.39
C LYS A 353 17.81 14.58 19.96
N SER A 354 17.27 15.48 20.80
CA SER A 354 17.20 15.61 22.27
C SER A 354 15.93 16.39 22.73
N LYS A 355 15.65 16.36 24.04
CA LYS A 355 14.71 17.26 24.73
C LYS A 355 15.05 18.74 24.50
N ASP A 356 14.00 19.56 24.59
CA ASP A 356 13.92 21.02 24.69
C ASP A 356 13.78 21.83 23.38
N GLU A 357 12.55 22.34 23.23
CA GLU A 357 12.05 23.49 22.47
C GLU A 357 12.90 24.06 21.33
N VAL A 358 12.57 23.74 20.07
CA VAL A 358 12.45 24.72 18.97
C VAL A 358 11.41 24.22 17.95
N LYS A 359 10.58 25.14 17.48
CA LYS A 359 9.47 25.02 16.53
C LYS A 359 9.74 24.13 15.31
N GLY A 360 8.81 23.19 15.07
CA GLY A 360 8.30 22.82 13.75
C GLY A 360 9.32 22.42 12.69
N VAL A 361 9.90 21.23 12.83
CA VAL A 361 10.40 20.44 11.69
C VAL A 361 9.97 18.99 11.95
N VAL A 362 8.91 18.59 11.25
CA VAL A 362 8.39 17.22 11.21
C VAL A 362 9.35 16.39 10.36
N ILE A 363 9.75 15.24 10.87
CA ILE A 363 10.49 14.25 10.09
C ILE A 363 9.47 13.23 9.60
N ASP A 364 9.47 13.00 8.28
CA ASP A 364 8.56 12.16 7.48
C ASP A 364 8.54 10.68 7.91
N ASP A 365 7.83 10.39 9.00
CA ASP A 365 7.15 9.09 9.25
C ASP A 365 5.74 9.04 8.62
N ASP A 366 5.49 10.03 7.75
CA ASP A 366 4.32 10.21 6.94
C ASP A 366 4.67 9.82 5.51
N PHE A 367 4.10 8.70 5.06
CA PHE A 367 3.67 8.56 3.66
C PHE A 367 2.51 9.56 3.44
N GLU A 368 2.77 10.85 3.64
CA GLU A 368 1.93 11.94 3.18
C GLU A 368 2.19 12.05 1.69
N PHE A 369 1.15 11.82 0.91
CA PHE A 369 1.21 12.19 -0.49
C PHE A 369 1.18 13.72 -0.55
N ASP A 370 2.31 14.33 -0.86
CA ASP A 370 2.37 15.70 -1.36
C ASP A 370 1.51 15.80 -2.63
N PHE A 371 0.43 16.57 -2.56
CA PHE A 371 -0.48 16.81 -3.67
C PHE A 371 -0.98 18.26 -3.61
N ASP A 372 -0.24 19.14 -4.27
CA ASP A 372 -0.84 20.34 -4.86
C ASP A 372 -1.81 19.98 -6.01
#